data_AF-A0A9D3AJB9-F1
#
_entry.id   AF-A0A9D3AJB9-F1
#
_cell.length_a   1.000
_cell.length_b   1.000
_cell.length_c   1.000
_cell.angle_alpha   90.00
_cell.angle_beta   90.00
_cell.angle_gamma   90.00
#
_symmetry.space_group_name_H-M   'P 1'
#
loop_
_entity.id
_entity.type
_entity.pdbx_description
1 polymer ?
#
loop_
_entity_poly.entity_id
_entity_poly.type
_entity_poly.pdbx_seq_one_letter_code
_entity_poly.pdbx_strand_id
1 'polypeptide(L)'
;METSEKRRRKLLEQTRALYSDKGKIPAVHPRYGAAYHRIYEQEEAAMPKGTFGIRLLLCCFLFTFFVSLDRQGQEVMDVSSDQIQEAVTQDTDLAEVLGNYL
;
A
#
# COMPACT_ATOMS: atom_id res chain seq x y z
N MET A 1 -13.22 43.51 18.31
CA MET A 1 -13.35 43.89 16.89
C MET A 1 -12.51 42.91 16.08
N GLU A 2 -13.12 42.03 15.28
CA GLU A 2 -12.36 41.21 14.34
C GLU A 2 -11.71 42.18 13.33
N THR A 3 -10.38 42.19 13.24
CA THR A 3 -9.67 43.11 12.33
C THR A 3 -9.99 42.74 10.88
N SER A 4 -10.01 43.74 9.99
CA SER A 4 -10.21 43.54 8.55
C SER A 4 -9.27 42.48 7.97
N GLU A 5 -8.05 42.41 8.50
CA GLU A 5 -7.04 41.41 8.13
C GLU A 5 -7.44 39.97 8.49
N LYS A 6 -8.05 39.74 9.66
CA LYS A 6 -8.50 38.41 10.09
C LYS A 6 -9.64 37.91 9.20
N ARG A 7 -10.59 38.80 8.87
CA ARG A 7 -11.68 38.49 7.94
C ARG A 7 -11.16 38.16 6.54
N ARG A 8 -10.19 38.94 6.07
CA ARG A 8 -9.54 38.72 4.77
C ARG A 8 -8.83 37.36 4.72
N ARG A 9 -8.10 36.99 5.78
CA ARG A 9 -7.44 35.66 5.87
C ARG A 9 -8.46 34.53 5.80
N LYS A 10 -9.53 34.61 6.58
CA LYS A 10 -10.60 33.60 6.60
C LYS A 10 -11.30 33.44 5.24
N LEU A 11 -11.57 34.54 4.54
CA LEU A 11 -12.12 34.51 3.18
C LEU A 11 -11.19 33.79 2.19
N LEU A 12 -9.89 34.08 2.25
CA LEU A 12 -8.89 33.43 1.40
C LEU A 12 -8.77 31.93 1.70
N GLU A 13 -8.81 31.53 2.97
CA GLU A 13 -8.84 30.13 3.40
C GLU A 13 -10.08 29.40 2.87
N GLN A 14 -11.26 30.04 2.94
CA GLN A 14 -12.51 29.47 2.41
C GLN A 14 -12.48 29.32 0.89
N THR A 15 -11.99 30.34 0.16
CA THR A 15 -11.81 30.24 -1.30
C THR A 15 -10.80 29.15 -1.65
N ARG A 16 -9.73 29.01 -0.88
CA ARG A 16 -8.76 27.92 -1.04
C ARG A 16 -9.41 26.56 -0.80
N ALA A 17 -10.19 26.38 0.25
CA ALA A 17 -10.87 25.11 0.50
C ALA A 17 -11.86 24.74 -0.62
N LEU A 18 -12.48 25.75 -1.26
CA LEU A 18 -13.44 25.56 -2.34
C LEU A 18 -12.79 25.19 -3.68
N TYR A 19 -11.62 25.76 -3.99
CA TYR A 19 -10.96 25.63 -5.30
C TYR A 19 -9.61 24.89 -5.29
N SER A 20 -9.06 24.57 -4.12
CA SER A 20 -7.81 23.81 -4.01
C SER A 20 -8.07 22.34 -4.34
N ASP A 21 -7.42 21.85 -5.39
CA ASP A 21 -7.15 20.43 -5.56
C ASP A 21 -6.30 20.01 -4.34
N LYS A 22 -6.97 19.46 -3.32
CA LYS A 22 -6.46 19.29 -1.95
C LYS A 22 -5.03 18.72 -1.95
N GLY A 23 -4.04 19.60 -1.83
CA GLY A 23 -2.63 19.23 -1.70
C GLY A 23 -1.70 19.63 -2.84
N LYS A 24 -2.15 20.38 -3.86
CA LYS A 24 -1.24 20.94 -4.88
C LYS A 24 -0.91 22.40 -4.60
N ILE A 25 0.38 22.66 -4.36
CA ILE A 25 0.93 24.02 -4.28
C ILE A 25 0.64 24.70 -5.64
N PRO A 26 0.05 25.90 -5.67
CA PRO A 26 -0.19 26.62 -6.91
C PRO A 26 1.13 26.87 -7.64
N ALA A 27 1.08 26.98 -8.97
CA ALA A 27 2.27 27.30 -9.75
C ALA A 27 2.75 28.72 -9.43
N VAL A 28 3.77 28.83 -8.56
CA VAL A 28 4.41 30.10 -8.19
C VAL A 28 5.68 30.27 -9.01
N HIS A 29 5.87 31.47 -9.56
CA HIS A 29 7.09 31.81 -10.29
C HIS A 29 8.32 31.76 -9.36
N PRO A 30 9.48 31.20 -9.78
CA PRO A 30 10.66 31.01 -8.93
C PRO A 30 11.11 32.27 -8.16
N ARG A 31 11.00 33.45 -8.79
CA ARG A 31 11.31 34.75 -8.17
C ARG A 31 10.54 35.04 -6.87
N TYR A 32 9.32 34.53 -6.74
CA TYR A 32 8.43 34.80 -5.60
C TYR A 32 8.22 33.59 -4.69
N GLY A 33 8.90 32.46 -4.98
CA GLY A 33 8.77 31.23 -4.19
C GLY A 33 9.04 31.47 -2.71
N ALA A 34 10.17 32.10 -2.37
CA ALA A 34 10.54 32.35 -0.97
C ALA A 34 9.49 33.17 -0.19
N ALA A 35 8.87 34.18 -0.83
CA ALA A 35 7.84 35.00 -0.20
C ALA A 35 6.54 34.21 0.01
N TYR A 36 6.15 33.38 -0.96
CA TYR A 36 5.00 32.49 -0.85
C TYR A 36 5.17 31.49 0.30
N HIS A 37 6.31 30.79 0.31
CA HIS A 37 6.64 29.80 1.34
C HIS A 37 6.64 30.43 2.74
N ARG A 38 7.22 31.63 2.90
CA ARG A 38 7.20 32.35 4.19
C ARG A 38 5.80 32.63 4.74
N ILE A 39 4.81 32.85 3.87
CA ILE A 39 3.46 33.28 4.28
C ILE A 39 2.52 32.06 4.44
N TYR A 40 2.75 30.97 3.71
CA TYR A 40 1.81 29.86 3.60
C TYR A 40 2.36 28.49 3.98
N GLU A 41 3.68 28.30 4.02
CA GLU A 41 4.29 26.99 4.30
C GLU A 41 4.20 26.61 5.80
N GLN A 42 4.04 27.58 6.69
CA GLN A 42 3.83 27.33 8.12
C GLN A 42 2.50 26.63 8.41
N GLU A 43 1.51 26.75 7.52
CA GLU A 43 0.21 26.04 7.58
C GLU A 43 0.26 24.70 6.80
N GLU A 44 1.12 24.58 5.78
CA GLU A 44 1.30 23.36 4.98
C GLU A 44 2.28 22.35 5.57
N ALA A 45 2.91 22.65 6.71
CA ALA A 45 3.71 21.70 7.49
C ALA A 45 2.94 20.43 7.91
N ALA A 46 1.62 20.42 7.72
CA ALA A 46 0.76 19.23 7.79
C ALA A 46 0.71 18.44 6.47
N MET A 47 1.71 18.56 5.58
CA MET A 47 1.86 17.66 4.44
C MET A 47 1.82 16.20 4.93
N PRO A 48 1.07 15.30 4.27
CA PRO A 48 1.02 13.91 4.67
C PRO A 48 2.43 13.34 4.63
N LYS A 49 2.94 12.94 5.80
CA LYS A 49 4.23 12.27 5.92
C LYS A 49 4.21 11.07 4.97
N GLY A 50 5.12 11.07 3.99
CA GLY A 50 5.16 10.03 2.97
C GLY A 50 5.31 8.64 3.57
N THR A 51 4.68 7.64 2.97
CA THR A 51 4.72 6.24 3.46
C THR A 51 5.98 5.49 3.02
N PHE A 52 7.01 6.18 2.52
CA PHE A 52 8.23 5.57 1.99
C PHE A 52 8.93 4.67 3.01
N GLY A 53 9.09 5.13 4.26
CA GLY A 53 9.75 4.35 5.31
C GLY A 53 9.01 3.05 5.65
N ILE A 54 7.68 3.10 5.80
CA ILE A 54 6.86 1.90 6.03
C ILE A 54 6.92 0.93 4.86
N ARG A 55 6.87 1.44 3.62
CA ARG A 55 6.99 0.61 2.41
C ARG A 55 8.34 -0.09 2.37
N LEU A 56 9.43 0.64 2.63
CA LEU A 56 10.78 0.08 2.68
C LEU A 56 10.91 -0.99 3.76
N LEU A 57 10.43 -0.71 4.98
CA LEU A 57 10.46 -1.67 6.09
C LEU A 57 9.67 -2.94 5.77
N LEU A 58 8.48 -2.79 5.18
CA LEU A 58 7.64 -3.92 4.78
C LEU A 58 8.32 -4.75 3.68
N CYS A 59 8.95 -4.11 2.70
CA CYS A 59 9.73 -4.82 1.67
C CYS A 59 10.90 -5.61 2.28
N CYS A 60 11.67 -5.00 3.18
CA CYS A 60 12.76 -5.69 3.87
C CYS A 60 12.25 -6.89 4.69
N PHE A 61 11.15 -6.71 5.44
CA PHE A 61 10.53 -7.78 6.22
C PHE A 61 10.10 -8.95 5.34
N LEU A 62 9.31 -8.68 4.29
CA LEU A 62 8.85 -9.71 3.36
C LEU A 62 10.01 -10.43 2.69
N PHE A 63 11.06 -9.70 2.30
CA PHE A 63 12.26 -10.30 1.71
C PHE A 63 13.00 -11.22 2.69
N THR A 64 13.20 -10.79 3.94
CA THR A 64 13.83 -11.64 4.96
C THR A 64 12.99 -12.87 5.30
N PHE A 65 11.67 -12.73 5.35
CA PHE A 65 10.75 -13.84 5.57
C PHE A 65 10.83 -14.85 4.44
N PHE A 66 10.80 -14.40 3.18
CA PHE A 66 10.96 -15.24 2.00
C PHE A 66 12.30 -16.00 2.01
N VAL A 67 13.41 -15.31 2.27
CA VAL A 67 14.74 -15.95 2.37
C VAL A 67 14.80 -16.94 3.54
N SER A 68 14.11 -16.66 4.64
CA SER A 68 14.03 -17.59 5.77
C SER A 68 13.25 -18.85 5.41
N LEU A 69 12.15 -18.73 4.67
CA LEU A 69 11.40 -19.89 4.18
C LEU A 69 12.23 -20.73 3.20
N ASP A 70 12.93 -20.06 2.28
CA ASP A 70 13.82 -20.69 1.30
C ASP A 70 14.98 -21.44 1.99
N ARG A 71 15.58 -20.84 3.03
CA ARG A 71 16.63 -21.47 3.83
C ARG A 71 16.16 -22.61 4.72
N GLN A 72 14.93 -22.56 5.19
CA GLN A 72 14.36 -23.65 6.00
C GLN A 72 14.04 -24.87 5.16
N GLY A 73 14.14 -24.79 3.83
CA GLY A 73 13.90 -25.93 2.95
C GLY A 73 12.55 -26.57 3.24
N GLN A 74 11.53 -25.77 3.59
CA GLN A 74 10.18 -26.29 3.68
C GLN A 74 9.75 -26.63 2.26
N GLU A 75 9.97 -27.88 1.89
CA GLU A 75 9.20 -28.52 0.83
C GLU A 75 7.73 -28.35 1.22
N VAL A 76 7.03 -27.50 0.47
CA VAL A 76 5.59 -27.38 0.60
C VAL A 76 5.02 -28.74 0.22
N MET A 77 4.74 -29.52 1.27
CA MET A 77 4.18 -30.86 1.21
C MET A 77 5.21 -31.92 0.82
N ASP A 78 5.77 -32.58 1.83
CA ASP A 78 6.49 -33.85 1.75
C ASP A 78 5.51 -34.95 1.30
N VAL A 79 5.08 -34.87 0.03
CA VAL A 79 4.37 -35.95 -0.63
C VAL A 79 5.43 -36.66 -1.46
N SER A 80 5.98 -37.73 -0.89
CA SER A 80 6.90 -38.60 -1.61
C SER A 80 6.27 -39.02 -2.95
N SER A 81 7.05 -39.00 -4.03
CA SER A 81 6.57 -39.41 -5.37
C SER A 81 5.98 -40.83 -5.35
N ASP A 82 6.44 -41.66 -4.42
CA ASP A 82 5.95 -43.02 -4.20
C ASP A 82 4.51 -43.02 -3.68
N GLN A 83 4.14 -42.12 -2.77
CA GLN A 83 2.75 -41.96 -2.30
C GLN A 83 1.83 -41.43 -3.40
N ILE A 84 2.33 -40.57 -4.29
CA ILE A 84 1.58 -40.09 -5.45
C ILE A 84 1.38 -41.24 -6.44
N GLN A 85 2.43 -42.01 -6.72
CA GLN A 85 2.32 -43.18 -7.59
C GLN A 85 1.39 -44.24 -7.00
N GLU A 86 1.46 -44.50 -5.70
CA GLU A 86 0.58 -45.44 -5.03
C GLU A 86 -0.87 -44.96 -5.09
N ALA A 87 -1.15 -43.68 -4.83
CA ALA A 87 -2.50 -43.11 -4.93
C ALA A 87 -3.06 -43.11 -6.37
N VAL A 88 -2.22 -42.90 -7.39
CA VAL A 88 -2.60 -42.97 -8.81
C VAL A 88 -2.73 -44.41 -9.30
N THR A 89 -1.92 -45.33 -8.79
CA THR A 89 -2.04 -46.78 -9.09
C THR A 89 -3.23 -47.40 -8.38
N GLN A 90 -3.57 -46.84 -7.21
CA GLN A 90 -4.82 -46.99 -6.49
C GLN A 90 -5.91 -46.06 -7.08
N ASP A 91 -5.81 -45.69 -8.36
CA ASP A 91 -6.99 -45.33 -9.13
C ASP A 91 -7.95 -46.50 -8.98
N THR A 92 -8.94 -46.22 -8.16
CA THR A 92 -9.95 -47.13 -7.66
C THR A 92 -10.51 -47.90 -8.84
N ASP A 93 -10.75 -49.20 -8.68
CA ASP A 93 -11.38 -50.03 -9.69
C ASP A 93 -12.79 -49.45 -9.96
N LEU A 94 -12.87 -48.47 -10.87
CA LEU A 94 -14.08 -47.69 -11.16
C LEU A 94 -15.20 -48.61 -11.65
N ALA A 95 -14.82 -49.77 -12.19
CA ALA A 95 -15.73 -50.85 -12.56
C ALA A 95 -16.43 -51.48 -11.34
N GLU A 96 -15.75 -51.64 -10.21
CA GLU A 96 -16.32 -52.20 -8.99
C GLU A 96 -17.30 -51.21 -8.32
N VAL A 97 -16.95 -49.93 -8.31
CA VAL A 97 -17.82 -48.88 -7.75
C VAL A 97 -19.04 -48.61 -8.65
N LEU A 98 -18.87 -48.56 -9.98
CA LEU A 98 -19.98 -48.35 -10.91
C LEU A 98 -20.87 -49.59 -11.09
N GLY A 99 -20.33 -50.80 -10.91
CA GLY A 99 -21.09 -52.05 -10.94
C GLY A 99 -22.02 -52.25 -9.74
N ASN A 100 -21.78 -51.56 -8.62
CA ASN A 100 -22.66 -51.61 -7.43
C ASN A 100 -23.85 -50.63 -7.49
N TYR A 101 -23.91 -49.76 -8.50
CA TYR A 101 -25.00 -48.78 -8.71
C TYR A 101 -25.83 -49.04 -9.99
N LEU A 102 -25.60 -50.17 -10.68
CA LEU A 102 -26.37 -50.69 -11.81
C LEU A 102 -27.04 -52.02 -11.42
#